data_AF-S9UBA1-F1
#
_entry.id   AF-S9UBA1-F1
#
_cell.length_a   1.000
_cell.length_b   1.000
_cell.length_c   1.000
_cell.angle_alpha   90.00
_cell.angle_beta   90.00
_cell.angle_gamma   90.00
#
_symmetry.space_group_name_H-M   'P 1'
#
loop_
_entity.id
_entity.type
_entity.pdbx_description
1 polymer ?
#
loop_
_entity_poly.entity_id
_entity_poly.type
_entity_poly.pdbx_seq_one_letter_code
_entity_poly.pdbx_strand_id
1 'polypeptide(L)'
;MRSSHCFFRNCHLVANPSLIVFPPKVNSCTVYTNVVTLEQEERIYEELCPLLAKEGQVLMLEGSTPDNKTVKHTYLELFGTEKEFTEVKNWKKKEVRRLPGLVWSPTLLALMRKLGPSLIGSVPDTGRVVEHNMPGYEMHVEHPTVGSRFVYLNLLSDTVLQFDDESTGREGHVYLPSRSLMCVSDEARWGFRFGERSEDCHTFKTKHGVRRQIDTDLRLSVQLWKLSPGLLDSRFLQERLEESIAMVGKGLSKEAAKAREKEREEQEAHEALLPFKDTMYAIDPAVASDPLRGFLSSAFEKKKATGLLGGDLESDGEDKPVRSSAKKSIGDVKEDYEKYKDQFTSIQGILQDMKSMQDAGQPINDLWLQKKIREKSNADPEMDAEAGFDPSNVEGTWDKVDAKARFYKEKLKKMDYDGTAFLNSRMPDISQDAPLDMRTTITKIAPHVKDGDKILASLPQSPS
;
A
#
# COMPACT_ATOMS: atom_id res chain seq x y z
N MET A 1 -22.34 -1.10 46.91
CA MET A 1 -23.26 -2.02 46.22
C MET A 1 -24.54 -1.28 45.85
N ARG A 2 -24.65 -0.78 44.61
CA ARG A 2 -25.92 -0.30 44.05
C ARG A 2 -26.20 -1.12 42.79
N SER A 3 -27.36 -1.76 42.81
CA SER A 3 -27.90 -2.64 41.78
C SER A 3 -28.35 -1.80 40.58
N SER A 4 -27.66 -1.95 39.45
CA SER A 4 -28.08 -1.40 38.16
C SER A 4 -28.86 -2.47 37.39
N HIS A 5 -30.16 -2.56 37.66
CA HIS A 5 -31.08 -3.41 36.92
C HIS A 5 -31.44 -2.76 35.56
N CYS A 6 -31.22 -3.53 34.49
CA CYS A 6 -32.01 -3.63 33.25
C CYS A 6 -32.47 -2.33 32.54
N PHE A 7 -31.65 -1.84 31.60
CA PHE A 7 -32.02 -0.84 30.58
C PHE A 7 -32.02 -1.40 29.13
N PHE A 8 -32.33 -2.68 28.94
CA PHE A 8 -32.39 -3.29 27.60
C PHE A 8 -33.72 -4.01 27.35
N ARG A 9 -34.85 -3.29 27.42
CA ARG A 9 -36.15 -3.80 26.90
C ARG A 9 -35.99 -4.15 25.40
N ASN A 10 -36.39 -5.37 25.04
CA ASN A 10 -36.46 -6.00 23.71
C ASN A 10 -36.16 -5.08 22.50
N CYS A 11 -34.90 -5.01 22.09
CA CYS A 11 -34.52 -4.46 20.78
C CYS A 11 -34.88 -5.52 19.73
N HIS A 12 -36.06 -5.40 19.13
CA HIS A 12 -36.38 -6.17 17.93
C HIS A 12 -35.57 -5.57 16.78
N LEU A 13 -34.51 -6.27 16.38
CA LEU A 13 -33.77 -5.92 15.18
C LEU A 13 -34.68 -6.11 13.95
N VAL A 14 -34.96 -5.03 13.23
CA VAL A 14 -35.72 -5.07 11.97
C VAL A 14 -34.73 -4.90 10.83
N ALA A 15 -34.59 -5.95 10.01
CA ALA A 15 -33.75 -5.92 8.82
C ALA A 15 -34.35 -4.97 7.78
N ASN A 16 -33.52 -4.13 7.17
CA ASN A 16 -33.93 -3.19 6.13
C ASN A 16 -33.23 -3.49 4.80
N PRO A 17 -33.81 -4.34 3.95
CA PRO A 17 -33.21 -4.71 2.67
C PRO A 17 -33.18 -3.56 1.65
N SER A 18 -33.93 -2.47 1.87
CA SER A 18 -33.94 -1.32 0.96
C SER A 18 -32.64 -0.52 0.98
N LEU A 19 -31.80 -0.72 2.00
CA LEU A 19 -30.49 -0.09 2.14
C LEU A 19 -29.37 -0.88 1.47
N ILE A 20 -29.71 -1.97 0.80
CA ILE A 20 -28.75 -2.91 0.22
C ILE A 20 -29.05 -3.07 -1.26
N VAL A 21 -28.03 -2.84 -2.08
CA VAL A 21 -28.08 -3.09 -3.50
C VAL A 21 -26.94 -4.03 -3.86
N PHE A 22 -27.26 -5.31 -3.93
CA PHE A 22 -26.39 -6.32 -4.50
C PHE A 22 -26.97 -6.88 -5.81
N PRO A 23 -26.11 -7.50 -6.65
CA PRO A 23 -26.55 -8.29 -7.80
C PRO A 23 -27.54 -9.39 -7.39
N PRO A 24 -28.37 -9.88 -8.32
CA PRO A 24 -29.28 -10.99 -8.04
C PRO A 24 -28.54 -12.19 -7.43
N LYS A 25 -29.18 -12.86 -6.46
CA LYS A 25 -28.72 -14.07 -5.75
C LYS A 25 -27.70 -13.87 -4.62
N VAL A 26 -27.12 -12.68 -4.46
CA VAL A 26 -26.26 -12.38 -3.31
C VAL A 26 -27.14 -11.95 -2.12
N ASN A 27 -27.34 -12.85 -1.16
CA ASN A 27 -28.27 -12.64 -0.02
C ASN A 27 -27.55 -12.56 1.35
N SER A 28 -26.23 -12.46 1.36
CA SER A 28 -25.41 -12.67 2.57
C SER A 28 -25.01 -11.37 3.29
N CYS A 29 -25.75 -10.29 3.08
CA CYS A 29 -25.57 -9.00 3.75
C CYS A 29 -26.93 -8.51 4.27
N THR A 30 -26.98 -8.08 5.54
CA THR A 30 -28.18 -7.53 6.18
C THR A 30 -27.84 -6.24 6.90
N VAL A 31 -28.72 -5.24 6.86
CA VAL A 31 -28.57 -3.97 7.58
C VAL A 31 -29.73 -3.79 8.54
N TYR A 32 -29.41 -3.39 9.76
CA TYR A 32 -30.35 -3.03 10.80
C TYR A 32 -30.16 -1.56 11.15
N THR A 33 -31.24 -0.79 11.26
CA THR A 33 -31.19 0.64 11.57
C THR A 33 -31.55 0.89 13.03
N ASN A 34 -31.01 1.96 13.63
CA ASN A 34 -31.29 2.37 15.01
C ASN A 34 -31.05 1.23 16.02
N VAL A 35 -29.94 0.52 15.85
CA VAL A 35 -29.57 -0.61 16.73
C VAL A 35 -29.17 -0.13 18.11
N VAL A 36 -28.65 1.10 18.18
CA VAL A 36 -28.35 1.81 19.42
C VAL A 36 -29.15 3.11 19.49
N THR A 37 -29.43 3.57 20.70
CA THR A 37 -29.98 4.92 20.93
C THR A 37 -28.88 5.97 20.82
N LEU A 38 -29.25 7.26 20.71
CA LEU A 38 -28.29 8.36 20.74
C LEU A 38 -27.44 8.33 22.02
N GLU A 39 -28.07 8.14 23.19
CA GLU A 39 -27.35 8.03 24.47
C GLU A 39 -26.36 6.85 24.50
N GLN A 40 -26.67 5.74 23.82
CA GLN A 40 -25.77 4.60 23.74
C GLN A 40 -24.61 4.87 22.77
N GLU A 41 -24.88 5.55 21.65
CA GLU A 41 -23.87 5.99 20.71
C GLU A 41 -22.87 6.95 21.36
N GLU A 42 -23.35 7.97 22.08
CA GLU A 42 -22.53 8.91 22.84
C GLU A 42 -21.63 8.18 23.85
N ARG A 43 -22.19 7.24 24.62
CA ARG A 43 -21.41 6.43 25.58
C ARG A 43 -20.37 5.55 24.90
N ILE A 44 -20.72 4.88 23.80
CA ILE A 44 -19.76 4.05 23.06
C ILE A 44 -18.61 4.93 22.55
N TYR A 45 -18.92 6.12 22.04
CA TYR A 45 -17.91 7.08 21.60
C TYR A 45 -17.02 7.55 22.75
N GLU A 46 -17.60 7.95 23.89
CA GLU A 46 -16.86 8.37 25.10
C GLU A 46 -15.98 7.25 25.69
N GLU A 47 -16.43 6.00 25.62
CA GLU A 47 -15.68 4.83 26.10
C GLU A 47 -14.49 4.50 25.17
N LEU A 48 -14.65 4.64 23.85
CA LEU A 48 -13.65 4.24 22.85
C LEU A 48 -12.69 5.36 22.45
N CYS A 49 -13.12 6.62 22.42
CA CYS A 49 -12.33 7.76 21.93
C CYS A 49 -11.03 7.99 22.73
N PRO A 50 -11.01 7.95 24.08
CA PRO A 50 -9.76 8.06 24.84
C PRO A 50 -8.78 6.92 24.53
N LEU A 51 -9.30 5.73 24.26
CA LEU A 51 -8.51 4.56 23.92
C LEU A 51 -7.93 4.65 22.51
N LEU A 52 -8.73 5.15 21.54
CA LEU A 52 -8.27 5.48 20.19
C LEU A 52 -7.14 6.51 20.22
N ALA A 53 -7.28 7.59 21.00
CA ALA A 53 -6.28 8.64 21.09
C ALA A 53 -4.95 8.13 21.69
N LYS A 54 -5.01 7.13 22.58
CA LYS A 54 -3.85 6.62 23.30
C LYS A 54 -3.17 5.44 22.62
N GLU A 55 -3.95 4.46 22.14
CA GLU A 55 -3.46 3.17 21.64
C GLU A 55 -3.71 3.01 20.12
N GLY A 56 -4.41 3.96 19.51
CA GLY A 56 -4.73 3.94 18.08
C GLY A 56 -3.53 4.26 17.20
N GLN A 57 -3.55 3.68 16.01
CA GLN A 57 -2.61 3.93 14.93
C GLN A 57 -3.19 5.00 14.00
N VAL A 58 -2.47 6.11 13.87
CA VAL A 58 -2.89 7.23 13.04
C VAL A 58 -2.40 7.01 11.60
N LEU A 59 -3.34 6.98 10.67
CA LEU A 59 -3.08 6.97 9.23
C LEU A 59 -3.13 8.41 8.72
N MET A 60 -2.01 8.90 8.20
CA MET A 60 -1.91 10.23 7.60
C MET A 60 -2.36 10.21 6.15
N LEU A 61 -2.86 11.35 5.65
CA LEU A 61 -3.16 11.52 4.23
C LEU A 61 -1.89 11.37 3.38
N GLU A 62 -2.02 10.71 2.23
CA GLU A 62 -0.94 10.64 1.24
C GLU A 62 -0.55 12.05 0.77
N GLY A 63 0.75 12.32 0.72
CA GLY A 63 1.26 13.66 0.39
C GLY A 63 1.23 14.66 1.54
N SER A 64 0.85 14.25 2.76
CA SER A 64 1.01 15.10 3.95
C SER A 64 2.48 15.46 4.19
N THR A 65 2.74 16.74 4.40
CA THR A 65 4.09 17.26 4.71
C THR A 65 4.26 17.38 6.22
N PRO A 66 5.51 17.48 6.74
CA PRO A 66 5.75 17.72 8.16
C PRO A 66 5.00 18.94 8.72
N ASP A 67 4.78 19.96 7.89
CA ASP A 67 4.09 21.21 8.22
C ASP A 67 2.56 21.13 8.04
N ASN A 68 2.05 20.18 7.26
CA ASN A 68 0.62 19.97 7.03
C ASN A 68 0.24 18.50 7.20
N LYS A 69 0.23 18.07 8.46
CA LYS A 69 -0.13 16.72 8.89
C LYS A 69 -1.65 16.58 8.98
N THR A 70 -2.27 16.10 7.91
CA THR A 70 -3.71 15.77 7.91
C THR A 70 -3.93 14.32 8.28
N VAL A 71 -4.62 14.08 9.39
CA VAL A 71 -5.02 12.73 9.81
C VAL A 71 -6.17 12.28 8.93
N LYS A 72 -6.00 11.13 8.25
CA LYS A 72 -7.06 10.50 7.47
C LYS A 72 -7.93 9.65 8.38
N HIS A 73 -7.33 8.66 9.05
CA HIS A 73 -8.04 7.74 9.96
C HIS A 73 -7.24 7.48 11.22
N THR A 74 -7.93 7.12 12.30
CA THR A 74 -7.32 6.54 13.49
C THR A 74 -7.88 5.14 13.70
N TYR A 75 -7.01 4.14 13.75
CA TYR A 75 -7.37 2.72 13.82
C TYR A 75 -6.95 2.08 15.13
N LEU A 76 -7.86 1.33 15.76
CA LEU A 76 -7.59 0.54 16.96
C LEU A 76 -8.06 -0.91 16.79
N GLU A 77 -7.19 -1.86 17.14
CA GLU A 77 -7.55 -3.28 17.26
C GLU A 77 -7.99 -3.60 18.68
N LEU A 78 -9.05 -4.40 18.81
CA LEU A 78 -9.56 -4.90 20.06
C LEU A 78 -9.47 -6.42 20.11
N PHE A 79 -9.08 -6.98 21.26
CA PHE A 79 -9.04 -8.43 21.46
C PHE A 79 -9.32 -8.84 22.91
N GLY A 80 -10.29 -9.75 23.07
CA GLY A 80 -10.72 -10.34 24.33
C GLY A 80 -11.96 -9.67 24.91
N THR A 81 -12.80 -10.47 25.59
CA THR A 81 -14.07 -10.01 26.20
C THR A 81 -14.03 -9.85 27.71
N GLU A 82 -12.93 -10.28 28.35
CA GLU A 82 -12.78 -10.30 29.82
C GLU A 82 -11.49 -9.65 30.29
N LYS A 83 -10.44 -9.69 29.47
CA LYS A 83 -9.14 -9.08 29.78
C LYS A 83 -9.15 -7.63 29.33
N GLU A 84 -8.59 -6.74 30.14
CA GLU A 84 -8.38 -5.35 29.75
C GLU A 84 -7.40 -5.24 28.58
N PHE A 85 -6.38 -6.08 28.55
CA PHE A 85 -5.40 -6.09 27.48
C PHE A 85 -4.86 -7.49 27.23
N THR A 86 -4.46 -7.73 25.97
CA THR A 86 -3.75 -8.92 25.54
C THR A 86 -2.47 -8.51 24.83
N GLU A 87 -1.34 -9.09 25.24
CA GLU A 87 -0.07 -8.88 24.56
C GLU A 87 0.06 -9.83 23.37
N VAL A 88 0.34 -9.24 22.21
CA VAL A 88 0.58 -9.96 20.96
C VAL A 88 1.99 -9.65 20.49
N LYS A 89 2.81 -10.70 20.37
CA LYS A 89 4.17 -10.58 19.84
C LYS A 89 4.12 -10.60 18.33
N ASN A 90 4.48 -9.49 17.71
CA ASN A 90 4.73 -9.45 16.28
C ASN A 90 6.15 -9.98 16.02
N TRP A 91 6.25 -11.27 15.69
CA TRP A 91 7.54 -11.92 15.42
C TRP A 91 8.28 -11.31 14.22
N LYS A 92 7.57 -10.74 13.25
CA LYS A 92 8.18 -10.08 12.07
C LYS A 92 8.83 -8.74 12.43
N LYS A 93 8.16 -7.95 13.29
CA LYS A 93 8.66 -6.63 13.73
C LYS A 93 9.45 -6.67 15.05
N LYS A 94 9.54 -7.84 15.71
CA LYS A 94 10.09 -8.02 17.07
C LYS A 94 9.48 -7.05 18.09
N GLU A 95 8.22 -6.71 17.90
CA GLU A 95 7.48 -5.74 18.72
C GLU A 95 6.43 -6.47 19.56
N VAL A 96 6.26 -6.07 20.81
CA VAL A 96 5.14 -6.52 21.64
C VAL A 96 4.05 -5.47 21.54
N ARG A 97 2.99 -5.78 20.78
CA ARG A 97 1.81 -4.92 20.70
C ARG A 97 0.85 -5.30 21.81
N ARG A 98 0.30 -4.30 22.49
CA ARG A 98 -0.74 -4.50 23.50
C ARG A 98 -2.10 -4.18 22.87
N LEU A 99 -2.99 -5.16 22.81
CA LEU A 99 -4.34 -5.00 22.26
C LEU A 99 -5.34 -4.82 23.41
N PRO A 100 -6.09 -3.70 23.48
CA PRO A 100 -7.15 -3.55 24.45
C PRO A 100 -8.27 -4.58 24.25
N GLY A 101 -8.92 -4.99 25.33
CA GLY A 101 -10.12 -5.81 25.26
C GLY A 101 -11.39 -5.01 25.00
N LEU A 102 -12.44 -5.71 24.56
CA LEU A 102 -13.79 -5.17 24.41
C LEU A 102 -14.39 -4.67 25.74
N VAL A 103 -13.82 -5.06 26.88
CA VAL A 103 -14.22 -4.57 28.21
C VAL A 103 -14.05 -3.06 28.37
N TRP A 104 -13.21 -2.42 27.54
CA TRP A 104 -13.03 -0.96 27.53
C TRP A 104 -14.26 -0.20 27.04
N SER A 105 -15.15 -0.86 26.29
CA SER A 105 -16.50 -0.34 26.03
C SER A 105 -17.57 -1.27 26.60
N PRO A 106 -17.91 -1.12 27.89
CA PRO A 106 -18.97 -1.90 28.53
C PRO A 106 -20.30 -1.81 27.78
N THR A 107 -20.60 -0.64 27.19
CA THR A 107 -21.85 -0.42 26.46
C THR A 107 -21.88 -1.23 25.16
N LEU A 108 -20.80 -1.20 24.37
CA LEU A 108 -20.68 -2.00 23.15
C LEU A 108 -20.68 -3.50 23.46
N LEU A 109 -19.93 -3.93 24.48
CA LEU A 109 -19.85 -5.34 24.85
C LEU A 109 -21.21 -5.87 25.35
N ALA A 110 -21.95 -5.08 26.11
CA ALA A 110 -23.31 -5.45 26.54
C ALA A 110 -24.27 -5.61 25.34
N LEU A 111 -24.20 -4.70 24.37
CA LEU A 111 -24.95 -4.80 23.12
C LEU A 111 -24.59 -6.08 22.36
N MET A 112 -23.31 -6.37 22.21
CA MET A 112 -22.82 -7.55 21.48
C MET A 112 -23.10 -8.87 22.20
N ARG A 113 -23.16 -8.90 23.52
CA ARG A 113 -23.63 -10.07 24.27
C ARG A 113 -25.07 -10.42 23.96
N LYS A 114 -25.91 -9.41 23.68
CA LYS A 114 -27.31 -9.59 23.31
C LYS A 114 -27.49 -9.96 21.83
N LEU A 115 -26.75 -9.31 20.93
CA LEU A 115 -26.95 -9.43 19.48
C LEU A 115 -26.02 -10.44 18.79
N GLY A 116 -24.80 -10.63 19.30
CA GLY A 116 -23.78 -11.49 18.70
C GLY A 116 -24.27 -12.93 18.45
N PRO A 117 -24.88 -13.62 19.44
CA PRO A 117 -25.35 -14.98 19.25
C PRO A 117 -26.35 -15.16 18.10
N SER A 118 -27.22 -14.18 17.84
CA SER A 118 -28.18 -14.27 16.73
C SER A 118 -27.59 -13.85 15.38
N LEU A 119 -26.62 -12.93 15.37
CA LEU A 119 -26.06 -12.37 14.13
C LEU A 119 -24.85 -13.15 13.60
N ILE A 120 -23.93 -13.55 14.49
CA ILE A 120 -22.68 -14.24 14.12
C ILE A 120 -22.52 -15.60 14.82
N GLY A 121 -23.51 -16.03 15.61
CA GLY A 121 -23.51 -17.33 16.31
C GLY A 121 -22.77 -17.33 17.66
N SER A 122 -22.12 -16.23 18.03
CA SER A 122 -21.41 -16.10 19.31
C SER A 122 -21.19 -14.63 19.68
N VAL A 123 -20.70 -14.37 20.89
CA VAL A 123 -20.23 -13.02 21.25
C VAL A 123 -18.88 -12.78 20.56
N PRO A 124 -18.70 -11.68 19.82
CA PRO A 124 -17.42 -11.35 19.20
C PRO A 124 -16.35 -11.16 20.27
N ASP A 125 -15.14 -11.61 19.98
CA ASP A 125 -13.96 -11.49 20.85
C ASP A 125 -12.87 -10.63 20.24
N THR A 126 -13.04 -10.22 18.99
CA THR A 126 -12.09 -9.40 18.25
C THR A 126 -12.83 -8.29 17.56
N GLY A 127 -12.18 -7.13 17.43
CA GLY A 127 -12.75 -6.01 16.71
C GLY A 127 -11.72 -5.04 16.17
N ARG A 128 -12.20 -4.14 15.33
CA ARG A 128 -11.49 -3.01 14.78
C ARG A 128 -12.39 -1.79 14.95
N VAL A 129 -11.85 -0.77 15.59
CA VAL A 129 -12.48 0.56 15.68
C VAL A 129 -11.72 1.47 14.73
N VAL A 130 -12.44 2.23 13.91
CA VAL A 130 -11.85 3.22 13.02
C VAL A 130 -12.62 4.52 13.16
N GLU A 131 -11.91 5.58 13.51
CA GLU A 131 -12.38 6.96 13.42
C GLU A 131 -11.97 7.53 12.06
N HIS A 132 -12.96 7.88 11.26
CA HIS A 132 -12.79 8.41 9.91
C HIS A 132 -12.89 9.93 9.98
N ASN A 133 -11.73 10.59 9.93
CA ASN A 133 -11.65 12.06 9.89
C ASN A 133 -11.86 12.59 8.46
N MET A 134 -11.61 11.73 7.45
CA MET A 134 -11.86 11.98 6.04
C MET A 134 -12.46 10.74 5.38
N PRO A 135 -13.25 10.92 4.31
CA PRO A 135 -13.84 9.81 3.59
C PRO A 135 -12.81 8.88 2.95
N GLY A 136 -13.28 7.66 2.77
CA GLY A 136 -12.61 6.66 1.95
C GLY A 136 -11.75 5.72 2.74
N TYR A 137 -12.01 4.44 2.56
CA TYR A 137 -11.45 3.30 3.25
C TYR A 137 -11.11 2.27 2.19
N GLU A 138 -9.88 1.75 2.22
CA GLU A 138 -9.33 0.93 1.13
C GLU A 138 -10.23 -0.26 0.81
N MET A 139 -10.40 -0.57 -0.48
CA MET A 139 -11.12 -1.77 -0.92
C MET A 139 -10.29 -3.00 -0.57
N HIS A 140 -10.79 -3.84 0.32
CA HIS A 140 -10.08 -5.03 0.76
C HIS A 140 -11.03 -6.19 1.06
N VAL A 141 -10.49 -7.41 1.03
CA VAL A 141 -11.15 -8.59 1.60
C VAL A 141 -10.66 -8.78 3.02
N GLU A 142 -11.57 -9.07 3.93
CA GLU A 142 -11.19 -9.35 5.30
C GLU A 142 -10.39 -10.63 5.43
N HIS A 143 -9.41 -10.57 6.32
CA HIS A 143 -8.49 -11.68 6.58
C HIS A 143 -9.28 -12.96 6.95
N PRO A 144 -8.83 -14.16 6.56
CA PRO A 144 -9.57 -15.41 6.83
C PRO A 144 -9.90 -15.64 8.31
N THR A 145 -9.06 -15.13 9.24
CA THR A 145 -9.30 -15.23 10.69
C THR A 145 -10.52 -14.49 11.19
N VAL A 146 -11.11 -13.60 10.37
CA VAL A 146 -12.39 -12.94 10.68
C VAL A 146 -13.53 -13.95 10.80
N GLY A 147 -13.36 -15.18 10.31
CA GLY A 147 -14.41 -16.20 10.38
C GLY A 147 -15.40 -16.03 9.23
N SER A 148 -16.50 -16.77 9.21
CA SER A 148 -17.49 -16.71 8.11
C SER A 148 -18.41 -15.48 8.16
N ARG A 149 -18.45 -14.77 9.29
CA ARG A 149 -19.36 -13.63 9.52
C ARG A 149 -18.68 -12.55 10.36
N PHE A 150 -19.01 -11.30 10.06
CA PHE A 150 -18.67 -10.16 10.91
C PHE A 150 -19.84 -9.17 10.96
N VAL A 151 -19.84 -8.33 11.99
CA VAL A 151 -20.75 -7.18 12.07
C VAL A 151 -19.96 -5.88 11.98
N TYR A 152 -20.60 -4.85 11.46
CA TYR A 152 -20.03 -3.52 11.27
C TYR A 152 -21.06 -2.50 11.79
N LEU A 153 -20.74 -1.87 12.92
CA LEU A 153 -21.56 -0.83 13.54
C LEU A 153 -21.08 0.53 13.03
N ASN A 154 -22.01 1.31 12.47
CA ASN A 154 -21.77 2.64 11.98
C ASN A 154 -22.36 3.68 12.94
N LEU A 155 -21.56 4.66 13.35
CA LEU A 155 -21.90 5.69 14.34
C LEU A 155 -21.49 7.09 13.86
N LEU A 156 -22.10 8.10 14.48
CA LEU A 156 -21.95 9.54 14.25
C LEU A 156 -22.54 10.00 12.93
N SER A 157 -21.97 9.58 11.81
CA SER A 157 -22.36 10.03 10.46
C SER A 157 -22.81 8.87 9.56
N ASP A 158 -23.59 9.21 8.54
CA ASP A 158 -24.05 8.30 7.51
C ASP A 158 -22.92 7.98 6.53
N THR A 159 -23.02 6.84 5.83
CA THR A 159 -22.05 6.47 4.80
C THR A 159 -22.61 5.51 3.76
N VAL A 160 -21.89 5.36 2.64
CA VAL A 160 -22.10 4.28 1.67
C VAL A 160 -20.86 3.42 1.57
N LEU A 161 -21.00 2.14 1.90
CA LEU A 161 -19.96 1.16 1.59
C LEU A 161 -20.16 0.59 0.19
N GLN A 162 -19.04 0.34 -0.49
CA GLN A 162 -19.01 -0.29 -1.79
C GLN A 162 -18.49 -1.70 -1.67
N PHE A 163 -19.04 -2.57 -2.50
CA PHE A 163 -18.64 -3.95 -2.63
C PHE A 163 -18.30 -4.19 -4.09
N ASP A 164 -17.15 -4.79 -4.37
CA ASP A 164 -16.80 -5.24 -5.70
C ASP A 164 -16.24 -6.67 -5.68
N ASP A 165 -16.60 -7.44 -6.69
CA ASP A 165 -16.02 -8.75 -6.98
C ASP A 165 -15.17 -8.58 -8.23
N GLU A 166 -13.87 -8.38 -8.04
CA GLU A 166 -12.91 -8.16 -9.14
C GLU A 166 -12.95 -9.26 -10.19
N SER A 167 -13.23 -10.49 -9.78
CA SER A 167 -13.18 -11.65 -10.67
C SER A 167 -14.38 -11.70 -11.62
N THR A 168 -15.53 -11.19 -11.18
CA THR A 168 -16.78 -11.23 -11.96
C THR A 168 -17.25 -9.85 -12.45
N GLY A 169 -16.63 -8.77 -11.97
CA GLY A 169 -17.05 -7.39 -12.24
C GLY A 169 -18.40 -7.03 -11.60
N ARG A 170 -18.88 -7.85 -10.64
CA ARG A 170 -20.13 -7.58 -9.93
C ARG A 170 -19.91 -6.52 -8.86
N GLU A 171 -20.80 -5.53 -8.82
CA GLU A 171 -20.75 -4.45 -7.84
C GLU A 171 -21.97 -4.44 -6.94
N GLY A 172 -21.79 -3.97 -5.71
CA GLY A 172 -22.83 -3.74 -4.73
C GLY A 172 -22.59 -2.47 -3.92
N HIS A 173 -23.67 -1.94 -3.34
CA HIS A 173 -23.63 -0.78 -2.47
C HIS A 173 -24.50 -1.01 -1.24
N VAL A 174 -24.02 -0.56 -0.09
CA VAL A 174 -24.76 -0.63 1.17
C VAL A 174 -24.77 0.76 1.79
N TYR A 175 -25.96 1.31 1.99
CA TYR A 175 -26.14 2.54 2.74
C TYR A 175 -26.24 2.22 4.23
N LEU A 176 -25.37 2.85 5.01
CA LEU A 176 -25.29 2.72 6.46
C LEU A 176 -25.61 4.07 7.08
N PRO A 177 -26.85 4.30 7.54
CA PRO A 177 -27.13 5.48 8.33
C PRO A 177 -26.39 5.40 9.67
N SER A 178 -26.28 6.53 10.36
CA SER A 178 -25.82 6.58 11.75
C SER A 178 -26.66 5.65 12.64
N ARG A 179 -26.02 5.00 13.62
CA ARG A 179 -26.58 3.97 14.51
C ARG A 179 -27.11 2.73 13.78
N SER A 180 -26.52 2.38 12.64
CA SER A 180 -26.86 1.16 11.91
C SER A 180 -25.83 0.05 12.13
N LEU A 181 -26.28 -1.19 12.00
CA LEU A 181 -25.44 -2.38 12.07
C LEU A 181 -25.59 -3.18 10.78
N MET A 182 -24.49 -3.38 10.07
CA MET A 182 -24.40 -4.30 8.95
C MET A 182 -23.89 -5.66 9.45
N CYS A 183 -24.49 -6.75 8.99
CA CYS A 183 -24.00 -8.10 9.17
C CYS A 183 -23.65 -8.67 7.79
N VAL A 184 -22.41 -9.09 7.60
CA VAL A 184 -21.90 -9.64 6.35
C VAL A 184 -21.47 -11.08 6.58
N SER A 185 -21.80 -11.96 5.65
CA SER A 185 -21.57 -13.38 5.72
C SER A 185 -21.31 -13.98 4.34
N ASP A 186 -20.88 -15.25 4.31
CA ASP A 186 -20.82 -16.12 3.14
C ASP A 186 -20.27 -15.42 1.88
N GLU A 187 -21.00 -15.43 0.76
CA GLU A 187 -20.54 -14.89 -0.52
C GLU A 187 -20.15 -13.40 -0.41
N ALA A 188 -20.95 -12.59 0.29
CA ALA A 188 -20.66 -11.16 0.44
C ALA A 188 -19.40 -10.87 1.27
N ARG A 189 -18.96 -11.82 2.10
CA ARG A 189 -17.74 -11.71 2.91
C ARG A 189 -16.51 -12.29 2.20
N TRP A 190 -16.67 -13.36 1.42
CA TRP A 190 -15.54 -14.08 0.81
C TRP A 190 -15.31 -13.71 -0.65
N GLY A 191 -16.37 -13.41 -1.39
CA GLY A 191 -16.32 -13.14 -2.84
C GLY A 191 -16.26 -11.66 -3.20
N PHE A 192 -16.45 -10.76 -2.24
CA PHE A 192 -16.42 -9.32 -2.46
C PHE A 192 -15.36 -8.67 -1.59
N ARG A 193 -14.65 -7.71 -2.16
CA ARG A 193 -13.95 -6.69 -1.36
C ARG A 193 -14.96 -5.63 -0.97
N PHE A 194 -14.71 -4.96 0.13
CA PHE A 194 -15.49 -3.78 0.47
C PHE A 194 -14.61 -2.66 0.97
N GLY A 195 -15.14 -1.46 0.88
CA GLY A 195 -14.47 -0.24 1.25
C GLY A 195 -15.39 0.95 1.05
N GLU A 196 -14.77 2.12 1.00
CA GLU A 196 -15.46 3.40 0.89
C GLU A 196 -14.67 4.28 -0.06
N ARG A 197 -15.38 5.07 -0.87
CA ARG A 197 -14.73 6.00 -1.77
C ARG A 197 -14.22 7.23 -1.03
N SER A 198 -13.13 7.80 -1.52
CA SER A 198 -12.51 9.01 -0.96
C SER A 198 -13.20 10.31 -1.35
N GLU A 199 -14.36 10.27 -2.02
CA GLU A 199 -15.11 11.49 -2.32
C GLU A 199 -15.87 11.99 -1.08
N ASP A 200 -15.95 13.31 -0.91
CA ASP A 200 -16.64 13.98 0.20
C ASP A 200 -18.17 13.82 0.17
N CYS A 201 -18.72 13.39 -0.97
CA CYS A 201 -20.15 13.16 -1.14
C CYS A 201 -20.38 11.81 -1.79
N HIS A 202 -21.08 10.92 -1.09
CA HIS A 202 -21.44 9.60 -1.60
C HIS A 202 -22.84 9.61 -2.17
N THR A 203 -23.04 8.84 -3.24
CA THR A 203 -24.37 8.65 -3.82
C THR A 203 -24.82 7.20 -3.66
N PHE A 204 -25.84 6.97 -2.84
CA PHE A 204 -26.54 5.69 -2.79
C PHE A 204 -27.68 5.69 -3.81
N LYS A 205 -27.75 4.65 -4.65
CA LYS A 205 -28.84 4.46 -5.61
C LYS A 205 -29.58 3.17 -5.28
N THR A 206 -30.87 3.26 -5.01
CA THR A 206 -31.70 2.07 -4.77
C THR A 206 -31.99 1.32 -6.07
N LYS A 207 -32.46 0.07 -5.95
CA LYS A 207 -32.94 -0.72 -7.10
C LYS A 207 -34.09 -0.04 -7.86
N HIS A 208 -34.83 0.85 -7.20
CA HIS A 208 -35.94 1.62 -7.79
C HIS A 208 -35.49 2.96 -8.39
N GLY A 209 -34.18 3.22 -8.47
CA GLY A 209 -33.62 4.44 -9.04
C GLY A 209 -33.63 5.66 -8.12
N VAL A 210 -34.09 5.52 -6.87
CA VAL A 210 -34.03 6.61 -5.88
C VAL A 210 -32.57 6.87 -5.54
N ARG A 211 -32.14 8.13 -5.70
CA ARG A 211 -30.78 8.57 -5.38
C ARG A 211 -30.79 9.32 -4.05
N ARG A 212 -29.87 8.99 -3.17
CA ARG A 212 -29.57 9.74 -1.95
C ARG A 212 -28.12 10.19 -2.02
N GLN A 213 -27.90 11.50 -1.86
CA GLN A 213 -26.58 12.07 -1.65
C GLN A 213 -26.34 12.19 -0.15
N ILE A 214 -25.13 11.85 0.27
CA ILE A 214 -24.70 11.80 1.67
C ILE A 214 -23.37 12.52 1.72
N ASP A 215 -23.33 13.61 2.48
CA ASP A 215 -22.10 14.32 2.76
C ASP A 215 -21.37 13.57 3.86
N THR A 216 -20.10 13.23 3.60
CA THR A 216 -19.29 12.50 4.56
C THR A 216 -18.74 13.46 5.60
N ASP A 217 -18.85 13.07 6.86
CA ASP A 217 -18.35 13.82 8.02
C ASP A 217 -17.61 12.84 8.96
N LEU A 218 -17.14 13.33 10.10
CA LEU A 218 -16.55 12.53 11.15
C LEU A 218 -17.44 11.32 11.47
N ARG A 219 -16.88 10.13 11.33
CA ARG A 219 -17.60 8.87 11.49
C ARG A 219 -16.81 7.89 12.34
N LEU A 220 -17.49 7.19 13.23
CA LEU A 220 -16.89 6.08 13.96
C LEU A 220 -17.48 4.77 13.45
N SER A 221 -16.62 3.87 13.00
CA SER A 221 -17.03 2.51 12.64
C SER A 221 -16.41 1.48 13.57
N VAL A 222 -17.20 0.50 13.98
CA VAL A 222 -16.74 -0.62 14.80
C VAL A 222 -17.07 -1.94 14.14
N GLN A 223 -16.06 -2.61 13.63
CA GLN A 223 -16.17 -3.94 13.03
C GLN A 223 -15.83 -5.00 14.08
N LEU A 224 -16.65 -6.04 14.20
CA LEU A 224 -16.55 -7.05 15.26
C LEU A 224 -16.78 -8.45 14.71
N TRP A 225 -15.99 -9.41 15.18
CA TRP A 225 -16.07 -10.79 14.73
C TRP A 225 -15.60 -11.77 15.81
N LYS A 226 -15.80 -13.06 15.52
CA LYS A 226 -15.27 -14.16 16.32
C LYS A 226 -14.00 -14.69 15.68
N LEU A 227 -12.86 -14.59 16.36
CA LEU A 227 -11.58 -15.05 15.83
C LEU A 227 -11.65 -16.55 15.48
N SER A 228 -11.33 -16.86 14.22
CA SER A 228 -11.36 -18.22 13.68
C SER A 228 -9.97 -18.62 13.18
N PRO A 229 -9.02 -18.95 14.08
CA PRO A 229 -7.62 -19.18 13.70
C PRO A 229 -7.44 -20.36 12.74
N GLY A 230 -8.24 -21.43 12.86
CA GLY A 230 -8.14 -22.62 12.01
C GLY A 230 -8.47 -22.40 10.52
N LEU A 231 -9.06 -21.24 10.16
CA LEU A 231 -9.26 -20.89 8.75
C LEU A 231 -7.97 -20.46 8.05
N LEU A 232 -6.94 -20.00 8.78
CA LEU A 232 -5.62 -19.76 8.21
C LEU A 232 -5.03 -21.03 7.65
N ASP A 233 -5.00 -22.08 8.47
CA ASP A 233 -4.46 -23.38 8.08
C ASP A 233 -5.23 -23.95 6.90
N SER A 234 -6.55 -23.77 6.88
CA SER A 234 -7.41 -24.19 5.78
C SER A 234 -7.14 -23.39 4.49
N ARG A 235 -6.86 -22.09 4.58
CA ARG A 235 -6.52 -21.23 3.43
C ARG A 235 -5.15 -21.57 2.87
N PHE A 236 -4.15 -21.76 3.72
CA PHE A 236 -2.82 -22.23 3.30
C PHE A 236 -2.91 -23.60 2.61
N LEU A 237 -3.75 -24.51 3.12
CA LEU A 237 -3.99 -25.79 2.47
C LEU A 237 -4.69 -25.64 1.12
N GLN A 238 -5.65 -24.72 1.00
CA GLN A 238 -6.32 -24.41 -0.28
C GLN A 238 -5.34 -23.83 -1.30
N GLU A 239 -4.51 -22.85 -0.92
CA GLU A 239 -3.51 -22.24 -1.82
C GLU A 239 -2.52 -23.28 -2.34
N ARG A 240 -2.04 -24.17 -1.46
CA ARG A 240 -1.18 -25.29 -1.88
C ARG A 240 -1.89 -26.28 -2.81
N LEU A 241 -3.18 -26.52 -2.62
CA LEU A 241 -3.98 -27.36 -3.50
C LEU A 241 -4.15 -26.71 -4.88
N GLU A 242 -4.47 -25.41 -4.92
CA GLU A 242 -4.60 -24.63 -6.16
C GLU A 242 -3.27 -24.59 -6.94
N GLU A 243 -2.15 -24.37 -6.25
CA GLU A 243 -0.80 -24.47 -6.84
C GLU A 243 -0.52 -25.87 -7.40
N SER A 244 -0.90 -26.92 -6.66
CA SER A 244 -0.72 -28.31 -7.10
C SER A 244 -1.56 -28.63 -8.33
N ILE A 245 -2.82 -28.19 -8.36
CA ILE A 245 -3.71 -28.34 -9.52
C ILE A 245 -3.16 -27.56 -10.72
N ALA A 246 -2.67 -26.33 -10.51
CA ALA A 246 -2.06 -25.53 -11.57
C ALA A 246 -0.78 -26.18 -12.12
N MET A 247 0.04 -26.79 -11.26
CA MET A 247 1.22 -27.55 -11.69
C MET A 247 0.84 -28.80 -12.50
N VAL A 248 -0.17 -29.56 -12.06
CA VAL A 248 -0.68 -30.71 -12.81
C VAL A 248 -1.27 -30.28 -14.15
N GLY A 249 -2.05 -29.20 -14.19
CA GLY A 249 -2.59 -28.63 -15.42
C GLY A 249 -1.50 -28.20 -16.41
N LYS A 250 -0.41 -27.60 -15.91
CA LYS A 250 0.79 -27.27 -16.71
C LYS A 250 1.55 -28.52 -17.17
N GLY A 251 1.55 -29.60 -16.39
CA GLY A 251 2.12 -30.89 -16.76
C GLY A 251 1.35 -31.53 -17.92
N LEU A 252 0.03 -31.60 -17.77
CA LEU A 252 -0.88 -32.15 -18.79
C LEU A 252 -0.85 -31.35 -20.09
N SER A 253 -0.76 -30.01 -20.02
CA SER A 253 -0.65 -29.19 -21.23
C SER A 253 0.69 -29.37 -21.95
N LYS A 254 1.79 -29.58 -21.20
CA LYS A 254 3.10 -29.91 -21.77
C LYS A 254 3.12 -31.31 -22.39
N GLU A 255 2.48 -32.29 -21.76
CA GLU A 255 2.36 -33.64 -22.32
C GLU A 255 1.48 -33.66 -23.57
N ALA A 256 0.37 -32.93 -23.58
CA ALA A 256 -0.47 -32.76 -24.76
C ALA A 256 0.27 -32.03 -25.91
N ALA A 257 1.11 -31.04 -25.59
CA ALA A 257 1.95 -30.36 -26.58
C ALA A 257 2.99 -31.29 -27.19
N LYS A 258 3.67 -32.10 -26.35
CA LYS A 258 4.64 -33.11 -26.82
C LYS A 258 4.00 -34.22 -27.65
N ALA A 259 2.79 -34.65 -27.29
CA ALA A 259 2.05 -35.64 -28.07
C ALA A 259 1.70 -35.10 -29.47
N ARG A 260 1.27 -33.83 -29.57
CA ARG A 260 0.99 -33.16 -30.85
C ARG A 260 2.24 -32.94 -31.69
N GLU A 261 3.36 -32.60 -31.07
CA GLU A 261 4.65 -32.46 -31.76
C GLU A 261 5.10 -33.80 -32.34
N LYS A 262 4.97 -34.89 -31.56
CA LYS A 262 5.28 -36.25 -32.03
C LYS A 262 4.36 -36.71 -33.16
N GLU A 263 3.05 -36.46 -33.07
CA GLU A 263 2.10 -36.75 -34.17
C GLU A 263 2.45 -35.98 -35.45
N ARG A 264 2.91 -34.73 -35.32
CA ARG A 264 3.36 -33.92 -36.45
C ARG A 264 4.66 -34.44 -37.06
N GLU A 265 5.64 -34.83 -36.24
CA GLU A 265 6.88 -35.45 -36.72
C GLU A 265 6.60 -36.79 -37.44
N GLU A 266 5.66 -37.59 -36.95
CA GLU A 266 5.24 -38.84 -37.60
C GLU A 266 4.51 -38.58 -38.94
N GLN A 267 3.72 -37.51 -39.04
CA GLN A 267 3.10 -37.09 -40.31
C GLN A 267 4.11 -36.54 -41.31
N GLU A 268 5.05 -35.69 -40.89
CA GLU A 268 6.11 -35.15 -41.74
C GLU A 268 7.06 -36.28 -42.23
N ALA A 269 7.35 -37.28 -41.39
CA ALA A 269 8.11 -38.47 -41.80
C ALA A 269 7.35 -39.34 -42.82
N HIS A 270 6.02 -39.42 -42.70
CA HIS A 270 5.18 -40.14 -43.67
C HIS A 270 5.06 -39.39 -45.01
N GLU A 271 5.01 -38.05 -45.00
CA GLU A 271 5.05 -37.23 -46.22
C GLU A 271 6.42 -37.28 -46.92
N ALA A 272 7.52 -37.36 -46.18
CA ALA A 272 8.87 -37.51 -46.74
C ALA A 272 9.13 -38.88 -47.40
N LEU A 273 8.28 -39.88 -47.16
CA LEU A 273 8.34 -41.20 -47.80
C LEU A 273 7.51 -41.29 -49.09
N LEU A 274 6.78 -40.23 -49.45
CA LEU A 274 6.08 -40.17 -50.73
C LEU A 274 7.07 -39.82 -51.85
N PRO A 275 7.15 -40.61 -52.93
CA PRO A 275 8.09 -40.36 -54.02
C PRO A 275 7.74 -39.04 -54.72
N PHE A 276 8.71 -38.13 -54.75
CA PHE A 276 8.68 -36.86 -55.48
C PHE A 276 8.31 -37.11 -56.96
N LYS A 277 7.24 -36.45 -57.43
CA LYS A 277 6.97 -36.32 -58.86
C LYS A 277 7.85 -35.20 -59.42
N ASP A 278 8.84 -35.63 -60.20
CA ASP A 278 9.66 -34.75 -61.05
C ASP A 278 8.78 -33.90 -61.98
N THR A 279 9.04 -32.60 -61.99
CA THR A 279 8.79 -31.77 -63.18
C THR A 279 10.00 -30.87 -63.42
N MET A 280 10.81 -31.28 -64.39
CA MET A 280 11.95 -30.54 -64.95
C MET A 280 11.49 -29.38 -65.86
N TYR A 281 12.21 -28.26 -65.78
CA TYR A 281 12.80 -27.47 -66.89
C TYR A 281 13.95 -26.65 -66.25
N ALA A 282 15.25 -26.99 -66.42
CA ALA A 282 16.20 -26.66 -67.51
C ALA A 282 16.50 -25.12 -67.60
N ILE A 283 17.70 -24.50 -67.48
CA ILE A 283 19.15 -24.83 -67.63
C ILE A 283 20.01 -23.70 -66.97
N ASP A 284 21.01 -24.06 -66.13
CA ASP A 284 22.45 -23.64 -65.99
C ASP A 284 23.01 -22.24 -66.43
N PRO A 285 24.26 -21.83 -66.04
CA PRO A 285 24.92 -21.75 -64.71
C PRO A 285 25.81 -20.46 -64.52
N ALA A 286 26.23 -20.15 -63.27
CA ALA A 286 27.57 -19.65 -62.86
C ALA A 286 27.59 -18.68 -61.64
N VAL A 287 28.17 -19.18 -60.53
CA VAL A 287 29.16 -18.55 -59.62
C VAL A 287 28.69 -17.34 -58.78
N ALA A 288 28.23 -17.59 -57.55
CA ALA A 288 28.96 -17.46 -56.25
C ALA A 288 28.80 -16.05 -55.62
N SER A 289 28.66 -15.83 -54.31
CA SER A 289 28.86 -16.64 -53.10
C SER A 289 28.09 -16.02 -51.93
N ASP A 290 27.60 -16.90 -51.07
CA ASP A 290 26.78 -16.74 -49.86
C ASP A 290 27.57 -16.15 -48.64
N PRO A 291 27.07 -15.12 -47.92
CA PRO A 291 27.72 -14.53 -46.75
C PRO A 291 27.05 -14.90 -45.41
N LEU A 292 26.67 -16.16 -45.17
CA LEU A 292 26.10 -16.61 -43.88
C LEU A 292 26.98 -17.58 -43.08
N ARG A 293 28.28 -17.59 -43.34
CA ARG A 293 29.25 -18.48 -42.65
C ARG A 293 30.27 -17.77 -41.76
N GLY A 294 30.04 -16.50 -41.41
CA GLY A 294 30.97 -15.68 -40.60
C GLY A 294 30.53 -15.32 -39.18
N PHE A 295 29.30 -15.65 -38.76
CA PHE A 295 28.74 -15.11 -37.50
C PHE A 295 28.83 -16.05 -36.28
N LEU A 296 29.23 -17.31 -36.46
CA LEU A 296 29.23 -18.30 -35.37
C LEU A 296 30.63 -18.76 -34.91
N SER A 297 31.69 -17.99 -35.21
CA SER A 297 33.07 -18.38 -34.88
C SER A 297 33.85 -17.42 -33.96
N SER A 298 33.21 -16.45 -33.30
CA SER A 298 33.91 -15.51 -32.38
C SER A 298 33.48 -15.58 -30.91
N ALA A 299 32.57 -16.48 -30.53
CA ALA A 299 32.05 -16.54 -29.15
C ALA A 299 32.78 -17.51 -28.19
N PHE A 300 33.96 -18.02 -28.55
CA PHE A 300 34.77 -18.84 -27.65
C PHE A 300 36.24 -18.44 -27.68
N GLU A 301 36.63 -17.50 -26.81
CA GLU A 301 37.97 -17.53 -26.23
C GLU A 301 37.97 -16.99 -24.79
N LYS A 302 38.59 -17.79 -23.91
CA LYS A 302 38.71 -17.58 -22.47
C LYS A 302 40.00 -16.82 -22.13
N LYS A 303 39.95 -16.11 -21.00
CA LYS A 303 40.93 -15.99 -19.88
C LYS A 303 41.59 -14.61 -19.62
N LYS A 304 41.38 -14.21 -18.35
CA LYS A 304 42.35 -13.89 -17.27
C LYS A 304 42.76 -12.43 -16.98
N ALA A 305 42.68 -12.16 -15.67
CA ALA A 305 43.58 -11.33 -14.83
C ALA A 305 43.42 -9.81 -15.01
N THR A 306 43.52 -8.93 -14.02
CA THR A 306 43.94 -8.95 -12.59
C THR A 306 43.53 -7.57 -12.04
N GLY A 307 43.19 -7.47 -10.74
CA GLY A 307 42.66 -6.22 -10.15
C GLY A 307 43.69 -5.14 -9.83
N LEU A 308 43.23 -4.05 -9.21
CA LEU A 308 43.99 -3.31 -8.21
C LEU A 308 43.04 -2.48 -7.33
N LEU A 309 43.04 -2.78 -6.03
CA LEU A 309 42.70 -1.82 -4.97
C LEU A 309 43.74 -0.70 -4.97
N GLY A 310 43.32 0.52 -4.66
CA GLY A 310 44.17 1.57 -4.09
C GLY A 310 44.38 2.79 -4.97
N GLY A 311 43.94 3.94 -4.45
CA GLY A 311 44.27 5.27 -4.96
C GLY A 311 43.74 6.34 -4.01
N ASP A 312 44.60 6.80 -3.11
CA ASP A 312 44.44 8.01 -2.30
C ASP A 312 44.69 9.28 -3.15
N LEU A 313 44.24 10.41 -2.61
CA LEU A 313 44.52 11.82 -2.98
C LEU A 313 43.82 12.29 -4.28
N GLU A 314 43.22 13.49 -4.33
CA GLU A 314 43.73 14.76 -3.80
C GLU A 314 42.61 15.79 -3.62
N SER A 315 42.76 16.59 -2.58
CA SER A 315 42.10 17.86 -2.37
C SER A 315 42.75 18.94 -3.24
N ASP A 316 41.93 19.66 -4.01
CA ASP A 316 42.09 21.06 -4.42
C ASP A 316 40.69 21.47 -4.93
N GLY A 317 40.07 22.59 -4.56
CA GLY A 317 40.61 23.89 -4.25
C GLY A 317 39.87 24.88 -5.14
N GLU A 318 39.27 25.90 -4.52
CA GLU A 318 38.73 27.15 -5.11
C GLU A 318 37.25 27.23 -5.56
N ASP A 319 36.46 27.79 -4.64
CA ASP A 319 35.65 29.00 -4.83
C ASP A 319 34.74 29.11 -6.06
N LYS A 320 33.49 28.68 -5.88
CA LYS A 320 32.32 29.44 -6.38
C LYS A 320 31.21 29.49 -5.33
N PRO A 321 30.60 30.67 -5.09
CA PRO A 321 29.61 30.84 -4.05
C PRO A 321 28.34 30.06 -4.38
N VAL A 322 27.86 29.32 -3.38
CA VAL A 322 26.55 28.67 -3.35
C VAL A 322 25.48 29.72 -3.66
N ARG A 323 24.92 29.69 -4.87
CA ARG A 323 23.73 30.46 -5.21
C ARG A 323 22.61 30.05 -4.26
N SER A 324 22.16 31.00 -3.46
CA SER A 324 20.93 30.95 -2.69
C SER A 324 19.82 30.33 -3.52
N SER A 325 19.24 29.22 -3.04
CA SER A 325 18.02 28.63 -3.59
C SER A 325 16.90 29.66 -3.51
N ALA A 326 16.69 30.39 -4.60
CA ALA A 326 15.55 31.28 -4.77
C ALA A 326 14.28 30.45 -4.54
N LYS A 327 13.40 30.95 -3.66
CA LYS A 327 12.07 30.36 -3.44
C LYS A 327 11.35 30.38 -4.79
N LYS A 328 11.20 29.22 -5.42
CA LYS A 328 10.42 29.07 -6.64
C LYS A 328 9.02 29.64 -6.40
N SER A 329 8.62 30.61 -7.20
CA SER A 329 7.31 31.24 -7.11
C SER A 329 6.23 30.25 -7.57
N ILE A 330 4.98 30.49 -7.20
CA ILE A 330 3.86 29.67 -7.70
C ILE A 330 3.67 29.79 -9.23
N GLY A 331 4.23 30.85 -9.83
CA GLY A 331 4.35 30.99 -11.29
C GLY A 331 5.32 29.97 -11.88
N ASP A 332 6.46 29.75 -11.23
CA ASP A 332 7.49 28.80 -11.67
C ASP A 332 6.96 27.35 -11.63
N VAL A 333 6.11 27.03 -10.64
CA VAL A 333 5.45 25.72 -10.54
C VAL A 333 4.41 25.52 -11.64
N LYS A 334 3.74 26.60 -12.07
CA LYS A 334 2.77 26.54 -13.17
C LYS A 334 3.47 26.38 -14.53
N GLU A 335 4.61 27.05 -14.72
CA GLU A 335 5.45 26.85 -15.90
C GLU A 335 6.05 25.44 -15.95
N ASP A 336 6.54 24.93 -14.82
CA ASP A 336 7.01 23.54 -14.70
C ASP A 336 5.86 22.57 -15.05
N TYR A 337 4.64 22.79 -14.56
CA TYR A 337 3.48 21.94 -14.86
C TYR A 337 3.07 21.94 -16.33
N GLU A 338 2.98 23.10 -16.99
CA GLU A 338 2.68 23.17 -18.43
C GLU A 338 3.81 22.51 -19.25
N LYS A 339 5.08 22.68 -18.86
CA LYS A 339 6.22 22.01 -19.51
C LYS A 339 6.12 20.48 -19.39
N TYR A 340 5.77 19.95 -18.21
CA TYR A 340 5.58 18.50 -18.02
C TYR A 340 4.36 17.96 -18.78
N LYS A 341 3.28 18.73 -18.86
CA LYS A 341 2.08 18.38 -19.62
C LYS A 341 2.36 18.31 -21.12
N ASP A 342 3.16 19.23 -21.65
CA ASP A 342 3.60 19.20 -23.06
C ASP A 342 4.53 18.02 -23.34
N GLN A 343 5.44 17.69 -22.43
CA GLN A 343 6.26 16.48 -22.53
C GLN A 343 5.41 15.20 -22.49
N PHE A 344 4.40 15.13 -21.62
CA PHE A 344 3.53 13.97 -21.49
C PHE A 344 2.67 13.76 -22.74
N THR A 345 2.08 14.84 -23.28
CA THR A 345 1.31 14.77 -24.54
C THR A 345 2.19 14.38 -25.74
N SER A 346 3.45 14.82 -25.77
CA SER A 346 4.43 14.40 -26.77
C SER A 346 4.72 12.89 -26.71
N ILE A 347 4.96 12.35 -25.51
CA ILE A 347 5.18 10.92 -25.28
C ILE A 347 3.93 10.10 -25.63
N GLN A 348 2.74 10.57 -25.23
CA GLN A 348 1.48 9.91 -25.56
C GLN A 348 1.26 9.83 -27.07
N GLY A 349 1.66 10.85 -27.83
CA GLY A 349 1.65 10.83 -29.29
C GLY A 349 2.60 9.78 -29.89
N ILE A 350 3.80 9.62 -29.32
CA ILE A 350 4.77 8.59 -29.77
C ILE A 350 4.20 7.18 -29.49
N LEU A 351 3.55 6.98 -28.34
CA LEU A 351 2.94 5.69 -27.99
C LEU A 351 1.74 5.34 -28.87
N GLN A 352 0.93 6.33 -29.27
CA GLN A 352 -0.14 6.12 -30.25
C GLN A 352 0.42 5.76 -31.64
N ASP A 353 1.48 6.43 -32.08
CA ASP A 353 2.15 6.12 -33.34
C ASP A 353 2.74 4.69 -33.30
N MET A 354 3.38 4.29 -32.19
CA MET A 354 3.88 2.92 -32.00
C MET A 354 2.77 1.87 -32.07
N LYS A 355 1.63 2.14 -31.43
CA LYS A 355 0.46 1.25 -31.48
C LYS A 355 -0.07 1.11 -32.91
N SER A 356 -0.16 2.22 -33.65
CA SER A 356 -0.61 2.19 -35.04
C SER A 356 0.33 1.39 -35.96
N MET A 357 1.64 1.46 -35.74
CA MET A 357 2.62 0.68 -36.51
C MET A 357 2.62 -0.80 -36.13
N GLN A 358 2.38 -1.12 -34.85
CA GLN A 358 2.21 -2.50 -34.39
C GLN A 358 0.96 -3.13 -34.99
N ASP A 359 -0.16 -2.39 -35.01
CA ASP A 359 -1.41 -2.83 -35.64
C ASP A 359 -1.25 -2.97 -37.18
N ALA A 360 -0.34 -2.21 -37.79
CA ALA A 360 0.01 -2.30 -39.21
C ALA A 360 1.07 -3.39 -39.53
N GLY A 361 1.55 -4.14 -38.53
CA GLY A 361 2.53 -5.22 -38.72
C GLY A 361 3.93 -4.76 -39.15
N GLN A 362 4.26 -3.47 -38.98
CA GLN A 362 5.58 -2.95 -39.32
C GLN A 362 6.56 -3.14 -38.14
N PRO A 363 7.80 -3.60 -38.39
CA PRO A 363 8.81 -3.73 -37.34
C PRO A 363 9.22 -2.35 -36.84
N ILE A 364 9.04 -2.10 -35.54
CA ILE A 364 9.52 -0.88 -34.89
C ILE A 364 11.04 -0.98 -34.78
N ASN A 365 11.76 -0.29 -35.66
CA ASN A 365 13.23 -0.23 -35.66
C ASN A 365 13.72 0.86 -34.70
N ASP A 366 14.77 0.59 -33.92
CA ASP A 366 15.41 1.52 -32.98
C ASP A 366 15.81 2.85 -33.64
N LEU A 367 16.17 2.84 -34.93
CA LEU A 367 16.49 4.04 -35.70
C LEU A 367 15.27 4.97 -35.89
N TRP A 368 14.06 4.41 -36.00
CA TRP A 368 12.82 5.19 -36.11
C TRP A 368 12.46 5.85 -34.77
N LEU A 369 12.60 5.10 -33.67
CA LEU A 369 12.38 5.58 -32.30
C LEU A 369 13.33 6.74 -31.98
N GLN A 370 14.63 6.58 -32.28
CA GLN A 370 15.61 7.64 -32.06
C GLN A 370 15.31 8.89 -32.89
N LYS A 371 14.86 8.72 -34.14
CA LYS A 371 14.49 9.85 -35.00
C LYS A 371 13.26 10.59 -34.46
N LYS A 372 12.23 9.87 -34.01
CA LYS A 372 11.01 10.48 -33.46
C LYS A 372 11.20 11.15 -32.11
N ILE A 373 12.06 10.60 -31.27
CA ILE A 373 12.45 11.22 -30.00
C ILE A 373 13.22 12.52 -30.26
N ARG A 374 14.20 12.52 -31.19
CA ARG A 374 14.95 13.73 -31.57
C ARG A 374 14.10 14.80 -32.26
N GLU A 375 13.12 14.41 -33.07
CA GLU A 375 12.22 15.36 -33.76
C GLU A 375 11.25 16.08 -32.80
N LYS A 376 10.94 15.49 -31.64
CA LYS A 376 9.98 16.04 -30.66
C LYS A 376 10.62 16.49 -29.34
N SER A 377 11.87 16.18 -29.08
CA SER A 377 12.61 16.70 -27.91
C SER A 377 13.22 18.05 -28.25
N ASN A 378 12.60 19.15 -27.80
CA ASN A 378 13.32 20.40 -27.57
C ASN A 378 14.14 20.25 -26.27
N ALA A 379 15.10 19.32 -26.27
CA ALA A 379 16.03 19.15 -25.16
C ALA A 379 17.19 20.11 -25.38
N ASP A 380 17.34 21.05 -24.45
CA ASP A 380 18.47 21.97 -24.40
C ASP A 380 19.66 21.22 -23.77
N PRO A 381 20.69 20.85 -24.54
CA PRO A 381 21.77 19.98 -24.07
C PRO A 381 22.59 20.59 -22.91
N GLU A 382 22.53 21.91 -22.71
CA GLU A 382 23.16 22.58 -21.58
C GLU A 382 22.44 22.30 -20.26
N MET A 383 21.11 22.17 -20.28
CA MET A 383 20.32 21.86 -19.08
C MET A 383 20.49 20.43 -18.59
N ASP A 384 20.64 19.47 -19.50
CA ASP A 384 20.89 18.06 -19.16
C ASP A 384 22.28 17.89 -18.56
N ALA A 385 23.27 18.63 -19.07
CA ALA A 385 24.61 18.69 -18.49
C ALA A 385 24.61 19.32 -17.08
N GLU A 386 23.84 20.38 -16.83
CA GLU A 386 23.65 20.96 -15.49
C GLU A 386 22.94 19.99 -14.51
N ALA A 387 22.02 19.16 -15.01
CA ALA A 387 21.38 18.10 -14.23
C ALA A 387 22.28 16.86 -14.00
N GLY A 388 23.50 16.85 -14.57
CA GLY A 388 24.49 15.79 -14.44
C GLY A 388 24.27 14.60 -15.38
N PHE A 389 23.40 14.76 -16.37
CA PHE A 389 23.16 13.77 -17.42
C PHE A 389 24.02 14.08 -18.63
N ASP A 390 25.06 13.28 -18.86
CA ASP A 390 25.93 13.42 -20.02
C ASP A 390 25.48 12.41 -21.09
N PRO A 391 24.83 12.86 -22.18
CA PRO A 391 24.38 11.96 -23.24
C PRO A 391 25.52 11.29 -24.00
N SER A 392 26.78 11.75 -23.82
CA SER A 392 27.97 11.14 -24.41
C SER A 392 28.61 10.05 -23.54
N ASN A 393 28.25 9.95 -22.24
CA ASN A 393 28.77 8.95 -21.32
C ASN A 393 27.68 8.41 -20.37
N VAL A 394 26.74 7.67 -20.98
CA VAL A 394 25.57 7.12 -20.30
C VAL A 394 25.96 6.17 -19.15
N GLU A 395 26.95 5.28 -19.35
CA GLU A 395 27.41 4.36 -18.29
C GLU A 395 28.04 5.10 -17.11
N GLY A 396 28.87 6.12 -17.36
CA GLY A 396 29.47 6.92 -16.30
C GLY A 396 28.45 7.74 -15.51
N THR A 397 27.34 8.17 -16.14
CA THR A 397 26.23 8.83 -15.45
C THR A 397 25.48 7.83 -14.55
N TRP A 398 25.23 6.60 -15.01
CA TRP A 398 24.60 5.57 -14.19
C TRP A 398 25.47 5.16 -13.00
N ASP A 399 26.79 5.04 -13.18
CA ASP A 399 27.73 4.74 -12.10
C ASP A 399 27.77 5.85 -11.04
N LYS A 400 27.70 7.13 -11.46
CA LYS A 400 27.61 8.27 -10.53
C LYS A 400 26.30 8.29 -9.76
N VAL A 401 25.18 7.97 -10.42
CA VAL A 401 23.86 7.88 -9.78
C VAL A 401 23.83 6.71 -8.79
N ASP A 402 24.37 5.56 -9.16
CA ASP A 402 24.45 4.37 -8.31
C ASP A 402 25.41 4.59 -7.12
N ALA A 403 26.55 5.25 -7.33
CA ALA A 403 27.45 5.68 -6.24
C ALA A 403 26.75 6.64 -5.27
N LYS A 404 25.96 7.59 -5.79
CA LYS A 404 25.18 8.54 -4.98
C LYS A 404 24.04 7.84 -4.22
N ALA A 405 23.37 6.87 -4.85
CA ALA A 405 22.35 6.04 -4.20
C ALA A 405 22.94 5.16 -3.10
N ARG A 406 24.12 4.57 -3.30
CA ARG A 406 24.86 3.83 -2.27
C ARG A 406 25.27 4.74 -1.11
N PHE A 407 25.76 5.95 -1.41
CA PHE A 407 26.08 6.95 -0.39
C PHE A 407 24.84 7.33 0.44
N TYR A 408 23.69 7.59 -0.19
CA TYR A 408 22.45 7.88 0.54
C TYR A 408 21.97 6.67 1.34
N LYS A 409 22.11 5.45 0.82
CA LYS A 409 21.78 4.21 1.53
C LYS A 409 22.68 4.00 2.75
N GLU A 410 23.99 4.25 2.65
CA GLU A 410 24.89 4.21 3.80
C GLU A 410 24.62 5.33 4.79
N LYS A 411 24.30 6.54 4.31
CA LYS A 411 23.93 7.67 5.18
C LYS A 411 22.63 7.40 5.93
N LEU A 412 21.61 6.83 5.27
CA LEU A 412 20.37 6.37 5.90
C LEU A 412 20.64 5.23 6.90
N LYS A 413 21.57 4.32 6.58
CA LYS A 413 21.96 3.24 7.49
C LYS A 413 22.78 3.71 8.70
N LYS A 414 23.44 4.87 8.60
CA LYS A 414 24.14 5.57 9.70
C LYS A 414 23.25 6.55 10.45
N MET A 415 22.07 6.89 9.92
CA MET A 415 21.06 7.65 10.64
C MET A 415 20.25 6.67 11.50
N ASP A 416 20.66 6.56 12.76
CA ASP A 416 19.97 5.78 13.80
C ASP A 416 18.53 6.28 13.97
N TYR A 417 17.60 5.64 13.28
CA TYR A 417 16.16 5.87 13.46
C TYR A 417 15.58 5.09 14.65
N ASP A 418 16.36 4.17 15.24
CA ASP A 418 15.95 3.31 16.37
C ASP A 418 16.49 3.79 17.74
N GLY A 419 17.09 4.98 17.82
CA GLY A 419 17.46 5.60 19.12
C GLY A 419 18.47 4.82 19.97
N THR A 420 19.27 3.93 19.39
CA THR A 420 20.20 3.08 20.16
C THR A 420 21.58 3.68 20.41
N ALA A 421 22.00 4.74 19.69
CA ALA A 421 23.23 5.47 19.98
C ALA A 421 23.28 6.19 21.35
N PHE A 422 22.17 6.32 22.08
CA PHE A 422 22.12 6.97 23.40
C PHE A 422 22.04 6.00 24.60
N LEU A 423 22.22 4.70 24.40
CA LEU A 423 22.20 3.72 25.51
C LEU A 423 23.37 3.85 26.51
N ASN A 424 24.42 4.60 26.18
CA ASN A 424 25.56 4.82 27.09
C ASN A 424 25.66 6.22 27.68
N SER A 425 24.77 7.16 27.35
CA SER A 425 24.70 8.46 28.02
C SER A 425 23.41 8.55 28.82
N ARG A 426 23.46 7.96 30.02
CA ARG A 426 22.44 8.18 31.05
C ARG A 426 22.39 9.69 31.32
N MET A 427 21.33 10.36 30.87
CA MET A 427 21.03 11.70 31.35
C MET A 427 20.84 11.58 32.87
N PRO A 428 21.53 12.40 33.70
CA PRO A 428 21.32 12.38 35.14
C PRO A 428 19.88 12.76 35.42
N ASP A 429 19.23 12.01 36.29
CA ASP A 429 17.85 12.23 36.70
C ASP A 429 17.74 13.59 37.41
N ILE A 430 17.05 14.54 36.78
CA ILE A 430 16.86 15.91 37.26
C ILE A 430 15.50 16.07 37.96
N SER A 431 14.77 14.98 38.19
CA SER A 431 13.40 15.01 38.71
C SER A 431 13.28 15.42 40.19
N GLN A 432 14.38 15.57 40.92
CA GLN A 432 14.36 15.87 42.36
C GLN A 432 14.75 17.30 42.74
N ASP A 433 15.30 18.11 41.83
CA ASP A 433 15.68 19.50 42.12
C ASP A 433 14.76 20.47 41.36
N ALA A 434 14.17 21.42 42.10
CA ALA A 434 13.24 22.41 41.57
C ALA A 434 13.86 23.23 40.41
N PRO A 435 13.06 23.64 39.41
CA PRO A 435 13.51 24.16 38.11
C PRO A 435 14.14 25.58 38.12
N LEU A 436 14.57 26.09 39.28
CA LEU A 436 14.94 27.50 39.43
C LEU A 436 16.45 27.79 39.39
N ASP A 437 17.31 26.78 39.45
CA ASP A 437 18.76 27.00 39.38
C ASP A 437 19.33 26.59 38.02
N MET A 438 19.20 27.52 37.05
CA MET A 438 19.65 27.30 35.67
C MET A 438 21.16 27.01 35.60
N ARG A 439 21.96 27.51 36.55
CA ARG A 439 23.41 27.32 36.53
C ARG A 439 23.80 25.89 36.88
N THR A 440 23.18 25.29 37.90
CA THR A 440 23.46 23.90 38.30
C THR A 440 22.98 22.92 37.22
N THR A 441 21.87 23.23 36.56
CA THR A 441 21.34 22.46 35.43
C THR A 441 22.27 22.52 34.22
N ILE A 442 22.74 23.71 33.83
CA ILE A 442 23.69 23.90 32.71
C ILE A 442 25.04 23.23 33.02
N THR A 443 25.49 23.25 34.28
CA THR A 443 26.75 22.61 34.69
C THR A 443 26.70 21.08 34.61
N LYS A 444 25.54 20.46 34.88
CA LYS A 444 25.36 19.01 34.74
C LYS A 444 25.21 18.57 33.28
N ILE A 445 24.72 19.43 32.40
CA ILE A 445 24.45 19.10 30.99
C ILE A 445 25.66 19.41 30.10
N ALA A 446 26.49 20.39 30.45
CA ALA A 446 27.66 20.82 29.67
C ALA A 446 28.63 19.68 29.24
N PRO A 447 28.97 18.68 30.08
CA PRO A 447 29.87 17.59 29.68
C PRO A 447 29.29 16.68 28.57
N HIS A 448 27.99 16.77 28.32
CA HIS A 448 27.26 15.91 27.38
C HIS A 448 26.88 16.64 26.07
N VAL A 449 27.28 17.90 25.91
CA VAL A 449 27.00 18.72 24.73
C VAL A 449 28.32 19.11 24.06
N LYS A 450 28.38 18.97 22.73
CA LYS A 450 29.55 19.41 21.94
C LYS A 450 29.71 20.93 22.12
N ASP A 451 30.90 21.37 22.55
CA ASP A 451 31.22 22.75 22.98
C ASP A 451 30.64 23.21 24.34
N GLY A 452 30.21 22.29 25.21
CA GLY A 452 29.65 22.63 26.53
C GLY A 452 30.59 23.45 27.44
N ASP A 453 31.90 23.28 27.32
CA ASP A 453 32.89 24.08 28.07
C ASP A 453 32.87 25.56 27.68
N LYS A 454 32.52 25.89 26.43
CA LYS A 454 32.35 27.29 25.98
C LYS A 454 31.08 27.91 26.56
N ILE A 455 30.05 27.10 26.76
CA ILE A 455 28.78 27.53 27.38
C ILE A 455 29.02 27.82 28.86
N LEU A 456 29.78 26.97 29.57
CA LEU A 456 30.18 27.20 30.96
C LEU A 456 30.99 28.49 31.14
N ALA A 457 31.91 28.78 30.23
CA ALA A 457 32.73 30.00 30.25
C ALA A 457 31.92 31.29 29.97
N SER A 458 30.75 31.18 29.35
CA SER A 458 29.89 32.32 29.01
C SER A 458 28.91 32.75 30.10
N LEU A 459 28.82 31.99 31.21
CA LEU A 459 27.91 32.31 32.30
C LEU A 459 28.45 33.45 33.18
N PRO A 460 27.63 34.47 33.53
CA PRO A 460 28.07 35.58 34.35
C PRO A 460 28.54 35.09 35.73
N GLN A 461 29.74 35.51 36.14
CA GLN A 461 30.22 35.25 37.50
C GLN A 461 29.41 36.09 38.48
N SER A 462 28.77 35.44 39.45
CA SER A 462 28.12 36.14 40.55
C SER A 462 29.16 36.90 41.38
N PRO A 463 28.91 38.16 41.76
CA PRO A 463 29.77 38.89 42.67
C PRO A 463 29.81 38.17 44.03
N SER A 464 31.00 38.10 44.61
CA SER A 464 31.31 37.51 45.92
C SER A 464 30.52 38.11 47.07
#